data_AF-A0A7Y2A734-F1
#
_entry.id   AF-A0A7Y2A734-F1
#
_cell.length_a   1.000
_cell.length_b   1.000
_cell.length_c   1.000
_cell.angle_alpha   90.00
_cell.angle_beta   90.00
_cell.angle_gamma   90.00
#
_symmetry.space_group_name_H-M   'P 1'
#
loop_
_entity.id
_entity.type
_entity.pdbx_description
1 polymer ?
#
loop_
_entity_poly.entity_id
_entity_poly.type
_entity_poly.pdbx_seq_one_letter_code
_entity_poly.pdbx_strand_id
1 'polypeptide(L)'
;DIERIAKHFRMKPKTFIESYLRMDEENDYVLQEVPCAFLGADNYCSIYDVRPKACREFPHTDRRKFHQINNLTLKNVAICPAAFNIVEEMKRRLP
;
A
#
# COMPACT_ATOMS: atom_id res chain seq x y z
N ASP A 1 11.39 2.91 0.30
CA ASP A 1 10.41 3.96 -0.07
C ASP A 1 10.62 5.27 0.67
N ILE A 2 10.75 5.25 2.00
CA ILE A 2 10.97 6.44 2.84
C ILE A 2 12.04 7.38 2.28
N GLU A 3 13.27 6.89 2.05
CA GLU A 3 14.36 7.73 1.52
C GLU A 3 14.02 8.38 0.17
N ARG A 4 13.40 7.61 -0.72
CA ARG A 4 13.06 8.05 -2.08
C ARG A 4 11.98 9.13 -2.06
N ILE A 5 10.96 8.98 -1.20
CA ILE A 5 9.87 9.96 -1.07
C ILE A 5 10.35 11.19 -0.29
N ALA A 6 11.11 11.02 0.79
CA ALA A 6 11.71 12.12 1.53
C ALA A 6 12.59 13.01 0.65
N LYS A 7 13.37 12.39 -0.26
CA LYS A 7 14.16 13.11 -1.27
C LYS A 7 13.29 13.94 -2.23
N HIS A 8 12.12 13.44 -2.63
CA HIS A 8 11.17 14.20 -3.47
C HIS A 8 10.71 15.49 -2.79
N PHE A 9 10.42 15.43 -1.49
CA PHE A 9 10.06 16.60 -0.68
C PHE A 9 11.25 17.42 -0.17
N ARG A 10 12.49 17.05 -0.55
CA ARG A 10 13.73 17.71 -0.10
C ARG A 10 13.87 17.76 1.43
N MET A 11 13.40 16.72 2.11
CA MET A 11 13.50 16.59 3.56
C MET A 11 14.32 15.37 3.98
N LYS A 12 14.80 15.38 5.23
CA LYS A 12 15.52 14.23 5.80
C LYS A 12 14.53 13.06 6.01
N PRO A 13 14.96 11.79 5.84
CA PRO A 13 14.10 10.62 6.08
C PRO A 13 13.48 10.61 7.48
N LYS A 14 14.23 11.00 8.51
CA LYS A 14 13.73 11.11 9.90
C LYS A 14 12.53 12.07 9.99
N THR A 15 12.64 13.26 9.40
CA THR A 15 11.56 14.25 9.37
C THR A 15 10.34 13.73 8.59
N PHE A 16 10.56 13.00 7.48
CA PHE A 16 9.47 12.38 6.74
C PHE A 16 8.72 11.33 7.58
N ILE A 17 9.46 10.50 8.32
CA ILE A 17 8.87 9.52 9.24
C ILE A 17 8.04 10.25 10.30
N GLU A 18 8.63 11.21 11.01
CA GLU A 18 7.96 11.99 12.06
C GLU A 18 6.73 12.76 11.55
N SER A 19 6.72 13.17 10.29
CA SER A 19 5.63 13.98 9.72
C SER A 19 4.48 13.17 9.13
N TYR A 20 4.70 11.90 8.74
CA TYR A 20 3.71 11.16 7.95
C TYR A 20 3.51 9.71 8.39
N LEU A 21 4.45 9.12 9.13
CA LEU A 21 4.47 7.68 9.39
C LEU A 21 4.48 7.37 10.89
N ARG A 22 3.96 6.19 11.23
CA ARG A 22 4.12 5.56 12.55
C ARG A 22 4.44 4.09 12.36
N MET A 23 5.00 3.46 13.39
CA MET A 23 5.08 2.00 13.44
C MET A 23 3.75 1.41 13.89
N ASP A 24 3.30 0.35 13.24
CA ASP A 24 2.16 -0.45 13.68
C ASP A 24 2.59 -1.64 14.56
N GLU A 25 1.63 -2.49 14.90
CA GLU A 25 1.82 -3.68 15.74
C GLU A 25 2.70 -4.76 15.06
N GLU A 26 2.82 -4.71 13.73
CA GLU A 26 3.63 -5.63 12.92
C GLU A 26 5.06 -5.07 12.69
N ASN A 27 5.40 -3.94 13.33
CA ASN A 27 6.64 -3.16 13.15
C ASN A 27 6.84 -2.61 11.73
N ASP A 28 5.74 -2.40 11.01
CA ASP A 28 5.75 -1.77 9.69
C ASP A 28 5.50 -0.27 9.80
N TYR A 29 6.15 0.50 8.91
CA TYR A 29 5.87 1.93 8.78
C TYR A 29 4.58 2.15 7.99
N VAL A 30 3.54 2.59 8.67
CA VAL A 30 2.22 2.92 8.11
C VAL A 30 1.95 4.42 8.20
N LEU A 31 0.98 4.91 7.44
CA LEU A 31 0.54 6.30 7.53
C LEU A 31 -0.07 6.57 8.92
N GLN A 32 0.28 7.73 9.50
CA GLN A 32 -0.28 8.14 10.79
C GLN A 32 -1.76 8.58 10.68
N GLU A 33 -2.17 9.07 9.50
CA GLU A 33 -3.52 9.56 9.23
C GLU A 33 -4.15 8.81 8.05
N VAL A 34 -5.46 8.59 8.18
CA VAL A 34 -6.33 8.06 7.12
C VAL A 34 -7.50 9.04 6.92
N PRO A 35 -7.81 9.44 5.68
CA PRO A 35 -7.20 9.03 4.41
C PRO A 35 -5.74 9.50 4.25
N CYS A 36 -5.02 8.89 3.31
CA CYS A 36 -3.60 9.18 3.06
C CYS A 36 -3.36 10.68 2.85
N ALA A 37 -2.34 11.25 3.53
CA ALA A 37 -1.98 12.66 3.41
C ALA A 37 -1.60 13.11 1.98
N PHE A 38 -1.29 12.16 1.10
CA PHE A 38 -0.97 12.42 -0.30
C PHE A 38 -2.15 12.20 -1.25
N LEU A 39 -3.35 11.85 -0.73
CA LEU A 39 -4.56 11.72 -1.53
C LEU A 39 -5.28 13.07 -1.58
N GLY A 40 -5.38 13.64 -2.77
CA GLY A 40 -6.10 14.89 -3.01
C GLY A 40 -7.63 14.71 -2.94
N ALA A 41 -8.34 15.83 -2.84
CA ALA A 41 -9.81 15.84 -2.84
C ALA A 41 -10.44 15.34 -4.16
N ASP A 42 -9.64 15.32 -5.23
CA ASP A 42 -9.96 14.76 -6.54
C ASP A 42 -9.72 13.24 -6.64
N ASN A 43 -9.33 12.59 -5.54
CA ASN A 43 -8.89 11.20 -5.46
C ASN A 43 -7.59 10.87 -6.23
N TYR A 44 -6.79 11.88 -6.60
CA TYR A 44 -5.48 11.67 -7.19
C TYR A 44 -4.37 11.71 -6.14
N CYS A 45 -3.33 10.89 -6.34
CA CYS A 45 -2.16 10.90 -5.46
C CYS A 45 -1.21 12.02 -5.88
N SER A 46 -0.93 12.96 -4.97
CA SER A 46 -0.03 14.09 -5.21
C SER A 46 1.43 13.67 -5.44
N ILE A 47 1.79 12.47 -5.02
CA ILE A 47 3.12 11.88 -5.23
C ILE A 47 3.09 10.67 -6.17
N TYR A 48 2.13 10.59 -7.11
CA TYR A 48 1.86 9.38 -7.89
C TYR A 48 3.13 8.73 -8.48
N ASP A 49 4.01 9.50 -9.12
CA ASP A 49 5.24 8.97 -9.74
C ASP A 49 6.21 8.36 -8.74
N VAL A 50 6.25 8.92 -7.53
CA VAL A 50 7.11 8.47 -6.44
C VAL A 50 6.35 7.76 -5.32
N ARG A 51 5.11 7.31 -5.56
CA ARG A 51 4.32 6.56 -4.57
C ARG A 51 5.07 5.31 -4.06
N PRO A 52 4.81 4.84 -2.83
CA PRO A 52 5.50 3.68 -2.28
C PRO A 52 5.17 2.42 -3.09
N LYS A 53 6.04 1.42 -2.99
CA LYS A 53 5.89 0.14 -3.69
C LYS A 53 4.55 -0.51 -3.35
N ALA A 54 4.11 -0.41 -2.09
CA ALA A 54 2.83 -0.93 -1.67
C ALA A 54 1.66 -0.34 -2.49
N CYS A 55 1.60 0.99 -2.63
CA CYS A 55 0.56 1.64 -3.45
C CYS A 55 0.69 1.33 -4.95
N ARG A 56 1.90 1.08 -5.45
CA ARG A 56 2.12 0.75 -6.87
C ARG A 56 1.67 -0.66 -7.22
N GLU A 57 1.87 -1.60 -6.32
CA GLU A 57 1.58 -3.01 -6.54
C GLU A 57 0.19 -3.44 -6.07
N PHE A 58 -0.56 -2.56 -5.39
CA PHE A 58 -1.91 -2.86 -4.93
C PHE A 58 -2.80 -3.33 -6.11
N PRO A 59 -3.56 -4.44 -5.99
CA PRO A 59 -3.92 -5.18 -4.77
C PRO A 59 -2.93 -6.31 -4.37
N HIS A 60 -1.69 -6.28 -4.84
CA HIS A 60 -0.59 -7.21 -4.56
C HIS A 60 -0.75 -8.63 -5.11
N THR A 61 -1.71 -8.84 -6.00
CA THR A 61 -1.98 -10.14 -6.61
C THR A 61 -1.08 -10.43 -7.81
N ASP A 62 -0.61 -9.39 -8.51
CA ASP A 62 0.35 -9.51 -9.63
C ASP A 62 1.80 -9.51 -9.10
N ARG A 63 2.13 -10.57 -8.36
CA ARG A 63 3.45 -10.73 -7.73
C ARG A 63 3.95 -12.15 -7.87
N ARG A 64 5.24 -12.30 -8.17
CA ARG A 64 5.92 -13.61 -8.11
C ARG A 64 5.84 -14.16 -6.68
N LYS A 65 5.29 -15.36 -6.52
CA LYS A 65 5.01 -16.00 -5.22
C LYS A 65 4.01 -15.22 -4.34
N PHE A 66 2.94 -14.67 -4.93
CA PHE A 66 1.88 -13.97 -4.16
C PHE A 66 1.29 -14.83 -3.02
N HIS A 67 1.33 -16.17 -3.11
CA HIS A 67 0.90 -17.06 -2.04
C HIS A 67 1.63 -16.83 -0.69
N GLN A 68 2.83 -16.23 -0.70
CA GLN A 68 3.56 -15.87 0.52
C GLN A 68 2.89 -14.74 1.32
N ILE A 69 1.98 -13.99 0.70
CA ILE A 69 1.23 -12.89 1.33
C ILE A 69 -0.27 -13.22 1.41
N ASN A 70 -0.63 -14.50 1.53
CA ASN A 70 -2.03 -14.94 1.62
C ASN A 70 -2.77 -14.25 2.77
N ASN A 71 -2.13 -14.06 3.93
CA ASN A 71 -2.75 -13.37 5.07
C ASN A 71 -3.13 -11.93 4.70
N LEU A 72 -2.25 -11.20 4.02
CA LEU A 72 -2.53 -9.85 3.52
C LEU A 72 -3.64 -9.87 2.46
N THR A 73 -3.60 -10.84 1.54
CA THR A 73 -4.60 -10.98 0.48
C THR A 73 -5.98 -11.21 1.07
N LEU A 74 -6.11 -12.09 2.07
CA LEU A 74 -7.37 -12.35 2.77
C LEU A 74 -7.88 -11.12 3.53
N LYS A 75 -6.99 -10.38 4.24
CA LYS A 75 -7.35 -9.10 4.86
C LYS A 75 -7.89 -8.11 3.80
N ASN A 76 -7.22 -8.00 2.65
CA ASN A 76 -7.59 -7.09 1.57
C ASN A 76 -8.90 -7.47 0.86
N VAL A 77 -9.25 -8.75 0.78
CA VAL A 77 -10.52 -9.21 0.19
C VAL A 77 -11.73 -8.61 0.91
N ALA A 78 -11.66 -8.43 2.23
CA ALA A 78 -12.74 -7.81 3.01
C ALA A 78 -12.87 -6.30 2.79
N ILE A 79 -11.86 -5.65 2.20
CA ILE A 79 -11.75 -4.19 2.08
C ILE A 79 -11.90 -3.73 0.63
N CYS A 80 -11.35 -4.49 -0.32
CA CYS A 80 -11.20 -4.07 -1.71
C CYS A 80 -11.98 -4.98 -2.68
N PRO A 81 -12.93 -4.43 -3.46
CA PRO A 81 -13.67 -5.20 -4.47
C PRO A 81 -12.76 -5.85 -5.52
N ALA A 82 -11.64 -5.21 -5.89
CA ALA A 82 -10.70 -5.79 -6.85
C ALA A 82 -10.01 -7.04 -6.29
N ALA A 83 -9.54 -7.00 -5.03
CA ALA A 83 -8.95 -8.16 -4.37
C ALA A 83 -9.96 -9.31 -4.24
N PHE A 84 -11.20 -9.00 -3.85
CA PHE A 84 -12.30 -9.96 -3.77
C PHE A 84 -12.54 -10.65 -5.12
N ASN A 85 -12.75 -9.87 -6.19
CA ASN A 85 -13.05 -10.42 -7.51
C ASN A 85 -11.92 -11.32 -8.05
N ILE A 86 -10.66 -10.95 -7.80
CA ILE A 86 -9.51 -11.76 -8.21
C ILE A 86 -9.51 -13.11 -7.49
N VAL A 87 -9.72 -13.12 -6.17
CA VAL A 87 -9.73 -14.37 -5.39
C VAL A 87 -10.93 -15.25 -5.73
N GLU A 88 -12.12 -14.67 -5.97
CA GLU A 88 -13.29 -15.44 -6.40
C GLU A 88 -13.08 -16.07 -7.77
N GLU A 89 -12.47 -15.36 -8.72
CA GLU A 89 -12.13 -15.92 -10.02
C GLU A 89 -11.07 -17.03 -9.92
N MET A 90 -10.08 -16.89 -9.02
CA MET A 90 -9.14 -17.97 -8.72
C MET A 90 -9.86 -19.21 -8.20
N LYS A 91 -10.80 -19.04 -7.24
CA LYS A 91 -11.57 -20.15 -6.66
C LYS A 91 -12.38 -20.91 -7.71
N ARG A 92 -12.99 -20.20 -8.67
CA ARG A 92 -13.73 -20.84 -9.77
C ARG A 92 -12.88 -21.72 -10.68
N ARG A 93 -11.57 -21.46 -10.74
CA ARG A 93 -10.62 -22.22 -11.56
C ARG A 93 -9.93 -23.35 -10.81
N LEU A 94 -10.15 -23.46 -9.50
CA LEU A 94 -9.67 -24.61 -8.74
C LEU A 94 -10.51 -25.84 -9.12
N PRO A 95 -9.87 -26.98 -9.39
CA PRO A 95 -10.55 -28.23 -9.73
C PRO A 95 -11.35 -28.80 -8.55
#